data_AF-A0A7C6CFE6-F1
#
_entry.id   AF-A0A7C6CFE6-F1
#
_cell.length_a   1.000
_cell.length_b   1.000
_cell.length_c   1.000
_cell.angle_alpha   90.00
_cell.angle_beta   90.00
_cell.angle_gamma   90.00
#
_symmetry.space_group_name_H-M   'P 1'
#
loop_
_entity.id
_entity.type
_entity.pdbx_description
1 polymer ?
#
loop_
_entity_poly.entity_id
_entity_poly.type
_entity_poly.pdbx_seq_one_letter_code
_entity_poly.pdbx_strand_id
1 'polypeptide(L)'
;MDNTEEAVQEAFNVLQLFAGVAVGAGVSLLVGILAWLALRVISSRTNSFRMLMRRIKIPFFALFLMAGAWVGLNYMNQVLTTDAVTWIPPLQHTLLIVTIVMVGWLAYAGAFIIEDAADRRQGETGSRRLATQAQMLRRLVQLAVVILSSVAVVLTFPSARVAMGSILASAGVISLVAGIAAQDSLSNTFAGLQITFTDALRVGDVVNVDHQFGTVEEITLTYVVLRSWDDRRFIVPSTQFTQTTFENWTRLHTKLSGTIELHLDWRAPVGMIRNEVDRLLMETDLWDHRSSSVQVTDSSDDWMLVRVVVTAKTSGDLWDLRCYMREHLIEWVVTNAPYAIARNRYQQEEIVEVNYDRSEQEIVALADELREIEDTAGGAHHDHEDTEEKPPTSKEEARLRAAKKRAKKVRRKRMRDRFADQPVKIDPGDSTRVLSPDEVLAFQVPTSPATPSEKEDDKVDTKVDSKTTSQVSDRMFSGSEEAERRSRLLEGPGEEAQRLRNEAQTLRALRLGEISEDVAIERLGGDDDARARVQEELDRIEDGRKKE
;
A
#
# COMPACT_ATOMS: atom_id res chain seq x y z
N MET A 1 38.08 -31.90 -84.87
CA MET A 1 38.85 -32.36 -83.70
C MET A 1 38.60 -31.43 -82.50
N ASP A 2 38.30 -30.14 -82.71
CA ASP A 2 37.86 -29.23 -81.64
C ASP A 2 36.64 -29.73 -80.84
N ASN A 3 35.53 -30.12 -81.48
CA ASN A 3 34.33 -30.54 -80.74
C ASN A 3 34.52 -31.78 -79.85
N THR A 4 35.48 -32.65 -80.18
CA THR A 4 35.76 -33.84 -79.36
C THR A 4 36.64 -33.52 -78.16
N GLU A 5 37.58 -32.58 -78.31
CA GLU A 5 38.42 -32.13 -77.20
C GLU A 5 37.63 -31.28 -76.21
N GLU A 6 36.74 -30.41 -76.70
CA GLU A 6 35.81 -29.63 -75.86
C GLU A 6 34.85 -30.52 -75.06
N ALA A 7 34.24 -31.53 -75.69
CA ALA A 7 33.33 -32.44 -75.01
C ALA A 7 34.03 -33.31 -73.93
N VAL A 8 35.29 -33.68 -74.16
CA VAL A 8 36.10 -34.41 -73.18
C VAL A 8 36.48 -33.51 -72.00
N GLN A 9 36.85 -32.26 -72.26
CA GLN A 9 37.16 -31.26 -71.23
C GLN A 9 35.93 -30.96 -70.37
N GLU A 10 34.74 -30.84 -70.98
CA GLU A 10 33.48 -30.62 -70.29
C GLU A 10 33.10 -31.82 -69.40
N ALA A 11 33.23 -33.04 -69.92
CA ALA A 11 33.01 -34.27 -69.14
C ALA A 11 33.97 -34.36 -67.94
N PHE A 12 35.22 -33.94 -68.10
CA PHE A 12 36.22 -33.91 -67.03
C PHE A 12 35.88 -32.85 -65.96
N ASN A 13 35.43 -31.66 -66.35
CA ASN A 13 34.98 -30.61 -65.43
C ASN A 13 33.76 -31.05 -64.62
N VAL A 14 32.79 -31.72 -65.26
CA VAL A 14 31.61 -32.29 -64.59
C VAL A 14 32.04 -33.37 -63.58
N LEU A 15 32.98 -34.24 -63.93
CA LEU A 15 33.53 -35.24 -63.03
C LEU A 15 34.22 -34.60 -61.80
N GLN A 16 34.99 -33.53 -62.00
CA GLN A 16 35.65 -32.79 -60.91
C GLN A 16 34.64 -32.08 -60.00
N LEU A 17 33.52 -31.57 -60.53
CA LEU A 17 32.43 -31.02 -59.73
C LEU A 17 31.81 -32.07 -58.80
N PHE A 18 31.47 -33.26 -59.32
CA PHE A 18 30.96 -34.35 -58.49
C PHE A 18 31.99 -34.82 -57.45
N ALA A 19 33.27 -34.86 -57.82
CA ALA A 19 34.35 -35.18 -56.88
C ALA A 19 34.44 -34.14 -55.75
N GLY A 20 34.35 -32.84 -56.05
CA GLY A 20 34.37 -31.80 -55.03
C GLY A 20 33.16 -31.80 -54.10
N VAL A 21 31.97 -32.13 -54.61
CA VAL A 21 30.77 -32.35 -53.77
C VAL A 21 30.97 -33.53 -52.84
N ALA A 22 31.50 -34.65 -53.35
CA ALA A 22 31.77 -35.85 -52.55
C ALA A 22 32.85 -35.59 -51.47
N VAL A 23 33.92 -34.87 -51.82
CA VAL A 23 34.98 -34.47 -50.88
C VAL A 23 34.42 -33.50 -49.84
N GLY A 24 33.67 -32.48 -50.25
CA GLY A 24 33.05 -31.52 -49.34
C GLY A 24 32.09 -32.20 -48.35
N ALA A 25 31.20 -33.07 -48.84
CA ALA A 25 30.31 -33.86 -48.01
C ALA A 25 31.07 -34.80 -47.06
N GLY A 26 32.13 -35.45 -47.53
CA GLY A 26 32.96 -36.35 -46.74
C GLY A 26 33.70 -35.63 -45.61
N VAL A 27 34.34 -34.49 -45.92
CA VAL A 27 35.04 -33.65 -44.93
C VAL A 27 34.06 -33.13 -43.89
N SER A 28 32.92 -32.57 -44.30
CA SER A 28 31.92 -32.07 -43.35
C SER A 28 31.30 -33.19 -42.51
N LEU A 29 31.14 -34.40 -43.05
CA LEU A 29 30.68 -35.55 -42.28
C LEU A 29 31.73 -35.98 -41.23
N LEU A 30 33.03 -35.97 -41.55
CA LEU A 30 34.09 -36.20 -40.59
C LEU A 30 34.11 -35.14 -39.48
N VAL A 31 33.98 -33.86 -39.83
CA VAL A 31 33.84 -32.76 -38.86
C VAL A 31 32.59 -32.96 -37.99
N GLY A 32 31.47 -33.36 -38.59
CA GLY A 32 30.24 -33.70 -37.88
C GLY A 32 30.44 -34.88 -36.92
N ILE A 33 31.17 -35.92 -37.30
CA ILE A 33 31.49 -37.06 -36.42
C ILE A 33 32.31 -36.58 -35.22
N LEU A 34 33.34 -35.78 -35.45
CA LEU A 34 34.18 -35.21 -34.39
C LEU A 34 33.39 -34.29 -33.45
N ALA A 35 32.56 -33.41 -34.00
CA ALA A 35 31.69 -32.52 -33.24
C ALA A 35 30.67 -33.31 -32.42
N TRP A 36 30.07 -34.37 -32.99
CA TRP A 36 29.16 -35.27 -32.28
C TRP A 36 29.88 -36.05 -31.18
N LEU A 37 31.13 -36.48 -31.40
CA LEU A 37 31.94 -37.16 -30.40
C LEU A 37 32.26 -36.22 -29.22
N ALA A 38 32.64 -34.97 -29.50
CA ALA A 38 32.88 -33.94 -28.49
C ALA A 38 31.61 -33.64 -27.68
N LEU A 39 30.47 -33.45 -28.36
CA LEU A 39 29.16 -33.29 -27.73
C LEU A 39 28.82 -34.50 -26.86
N ARG A 40 29.09 -35.72 -27.32
CA ARG A 40 28.85 -36.95 -26.57
C ARG A 40 29.73 -37.07 -25.32
N VAL A 41 30.99 -36.64 -25.38
CA VAL A 41 31.91 -36.64 -24.24
C VAL A 41 31.46 -35.62 -23.18
N ILE A 42 31.16 -34.38 -23.59
CA ILE A 42 30.63 -33.34 -22.68
C ILE A 42 29.31 -33.79 -22.07
N SER A 43 28.43 -34.35 -22.89
CA SER A 43 27.14 -34.88 -22.47
C SER A 43 27.22 -36.09 -21.56
N SER A 44 28.27 -36.92 -21.64
CA SER A 44 28.35 -38.16 -20.87
C SER A 44 28.34 -37.93 -19.35
N ARG A 45 28.55 -36.68 -18.91
CA ARG A 45 28.42 -36.25 -17.52
C ARG A 45 26.98 -36.20 -17.00
N THR A 46 25.96 -36.24 -17.86
CA THR A 46 24.54 -36.20 -17.43
C THR A 46 23.69 -37.28 -18.13
N ASN A 47 22.94 -38.06 -17.34
CA ASN A 47 22.12 -39.18 -17.84
C ASN A 47 20.93 -38.73 -18.74
N SER A 48 20.60 -37.43 -18.79
CA SER A 48 19.50 -36.84 -19.60
C SER A 48 19.78 -36.79 -21.06
N PHE A 49 21.00 -36.43 -21.37
CA PHE A 49 21.33 -35.99 -22.70
C PHE A 49 21.53 -37.21 -23.65
N ARG A 50 21.57 -38.43 -23.10
CA ARG A 50 21.72 -39.69 -23.85
C ARG A 50 20.46 -40.11 -24.62
N MET A 51 19.26 -39.90 -24.08
CA MET A 51 18.00 -40.23 -24.78
C MET A 51 17.70 -39.23 -25.89
N LEU A 52 17.88 -37.95 -25.58
CA LEU A 52 17.76 -36.82 -26.48
C LEU A 52 18.74 -36.86 -27.67
N MET A 53 19.99 -37.29 -27.43
CA MET A 53 20.99 -37.44 -28.48
C MET A 53 20.53 -38.36 -29.62
N ARG A 54 19.62 -39.32 -29.38
CA ARG A 54 19.09 -40.18 -30.44
C ARG A 54 18.23 -39.40 -31.44
N ARG A 55 17.45 -38.42 -30.98
CA ARG A 55 16.57 -37.60 -31.82
C ARG A 55 17.35 -36.54 -32.61
N ILE A 56 18.43 -36.01 -32.02
CA ILE A 56 19.27 -34.97 -32.64
C ILE A 56 20.30 -35.56 -33.61
N LYS A 57 20.73 -36.82 -33.42
CA LYS A 57 21.78 -37.46 -34.23
C LYS A 57 21.47 -37.43 -35.74
N ILE A 58 20.26 -37.82 -36.13
CA ILE A 58 19.86 -37.92 -37.53
C ILE A 58 19.87 -36.55 -38.22
N PRO A 59 19.16 -35.51 -37.73
CA PRO A 59 19.18 -34.19 -38.37
C PRO A 59 20.57 -33.55 -38.31
N PHE A 60 21.37 -33.81 -37.28
CA PHE A 60 22.73 -33.29 -37.17
C PHE A 60 23.65 -33.81 -38.28
N PHE A 61 23.69 -35.13 -38.50
CA PHE A 61 24.51 -35.70 -39.59
C PHE A 61 23.96 -35.34 -40.98
N ALA A 62 22.63 -35.29 -41.13
CA ALA A 62 22.02 -34.86 -42.38
C ALA A 62 22.37 -33.40 -42.72
N LEU A 63 22.40 -32.51 -41.73
CA LEU A 63 22.83 -31.12 -41.88
C LEU A 63 24.28 -31.02 -42.32
N PHE A 64 25.21 -31.70 -41.64
CA PHE A 64 26.64 -31.65 -42.00
C PHE A 64 26.91 -32.22 -43.40
N LEU A 65 26.20 -33.28 -43.79
CA LEU A 65 26.32 -33.86 -45.12
C LEU A 65 25.82 -32.89 -46.20
N MET A 66 24.65 -32.27 -46.01
CA MET A 66 24.08 -31.33 -46.99
C MET A 66 24.83 -30.00 -47.03
N ALA A 67 25.22 -29.45 -45.88
CA ALA A 67 26.05 -28.24 -45.83
C ALA A 67 27.41 -28.48 -46.51
N GLY A 68 28.04 -29.64 -46.29
CA GLY A 68 29.30 -29.99 -46.95
C GLY A 68 29.16 -30.14 -48.46
N ALA A 69 28.07 -30.76 -48.92
CA ALA A 69 27.76 -30.85 -50.34
C ALA A 69 27.55 -29.45 -50.97
N TRP A 70 26.93 -28.52 -50.23
CA TRP A 70 26.72 -27.14 -50.66
C TRP A 70 28.05 -26.38 -50.82
N VAL A 71 28.89 -26.43 -49.78
CA VAL A 71 30.18 -25.76 -49.76
C VAL A 71 31.11 -26.35 -50.81
N GLY A 72 31.14 -27.69 -50.95
CA GLY A 72 31.94 -28.38 -51.95
C GLY A 72 31.56 -27.99 -53.38
N LEU A 73 30.25 -27.89 -53.67
CA LEU A 73 29.76 -27.44 -54.98
C LEU A 73 30.11 -25.98 -55.26
N ASN A 74 29.96 -25.08 -54.28
CA ASN A 74 30.32 -23.66 -54.44
C ASN A 74 31.82 -23.48 -54.65
N TYR A 75 32.64 -24.18 -53.89
CA TYR A 75 34.09 -24.11 -53.98
C TYR A 75 34.59 -24.60 -55.35
N MET A 76 34.11 -25.75 -55.84
CA MET A 76 34.49 -26.23 -57.17
C MET A 76 33.98 -25.35 -58.31
N ASN A 77 32.77 -24.80 -58.19
CA ASN A 77 32.24 -23.87 -59.20
C ASN A 77 33.12 -22.61 -59.33
N GLN A 78 33.67 -22.11 -58.21
CA GLN A 78 34.59 -20.98 -58.22
C GLN A 78 35.97 -21.33 -58.80
N VAL A 79 36.48 -22.53 -58.54
CA VAL A 79 37.79 -23.01 -59.02
C VAL A 79 37.77 -23.35 -60.52
N LEU A 80 36.67 -23.92 -61.01
CA LEU A 80 36.52 -24.40 -62.39
C LEU A 80 35.92 -23.35 -63.33
N THR A 81 35.53 -22.16 -62.82
CA THR A 81 34.94 -21.03 -63.57
C THR A 81 33.98 -21.50 -64.68
N THR A 82 33.06 -22.39 -64.30
CA THR A 82 32.20 -23.10 -65.25
C THR A 82 30.95 -22.26 -65.58
N ASP A 83 31.15 -21.05 -66.09
CA ASP A 83 30.05 -20.11 -66.43
C ASP A 83 29.17 -20.64 -67.59
N ALA A 84 29.62 -21.66 -68.32
CA ALA A 84 28.92 -22.25 -69.45
C ALA A 84 27.77 -23.22 -69.06
N VAL A 85 27.70 -23.68 -67.80
CA VAL A 85 26.80 -24.78 -67.41
C VAL A 85 25.57 -24.27 -66.67
N THR A 86 24.44 -24.27 -67.37
CA THR A 86 23.16 -23.66 -66.94
C THR A 86 22.47 -24.34 -65.75
N TRP A 87 22.79 -25.61 -65.44
CA TRP A 87 22.14 -26.37 -64.36
C TRP A 87 22.82 -26.23 -62.98
N ILE A 88 24.02 -25.66 -62.89
CA ILE A 88 24.75 -25.50 -61.61
C ILE A 88 24.05 -24.49 -60.67
N PRO A 89 23.65 -23.27 -61.12
CA PRO A 89 22.97 -22.31 -60.25
C PRO A 89 21.68 -22.83 -59.60
N PRO A 90 20.74 -23.49 -60.30
CA PRO A 90 19.54 -24.03 -59.64
C PRO A 90 19.86 -25.19 -58.70
N LEU A 91 20.91 -25.99 -58.97
CA LEU A 91 21.36 -27.04 -58.06
C LEU A 91 21.93 -26.45 -56.75
N GLN A 92 22.80 -25.44 -56.85
CA GLN A 92 23.34 -24.73 -55.69
C GLN A 92 22.24 -24.10 -54.82
N HIS A 93 21.23 -23.51 -55.47
CA HIS A 93 20.08 -22.91 -54.79
C HIS A 93 19.22 -23.96 -54.08
N THR A 94 18.95 -25.09 -54.75
CA THR A 94 18.19 -26.21 -54.16
C THR A 94 18.90 -26.76 -52.93
N LEU A 95 20.22 -26.91 -53.00
CA LEU A 95 21.03 -27.49 -51.95
C LEU A 95 21.19 -26.51 -50.75
N LEU A 96 21.16 -25.20 -51.01
CA LEU A 96 21.00 -24.17 -49.98
C LEU A 96 19.66 -24.33 -49.24
N ILE A 97 18.55 -24.45 -49.96
CA ILE A 97 17.22 -24.63 -49.36
C ILE A 97 17.18 -25.89 -48.50
N VAL A 98 17.71 -27.01 -48.99
CA VAL A 98 17.80 -28.26 -48.22
C VAL A 98 18.62 -28.04 -46.94
N THR A 99 19.73 -27.31 -47.01
CA THR A 99 20.53 -26.97 -45.82
C THR A 99 19.73 -26.16 -44.81
N ILE A 100 18.97 -25.14 -45.23
CA ILE A 100 18.09 -24.36 -44.33
C ILE A 100 17.03 -25.25 -43.68
N VAL A 101 16.40 -26.15 -44.44
CA VAL A 101 15.41 -27.10 -43.89
C VAL A 101 16.05 -28.05 -42.88
N MET A 102 17.29 -28.49 -43.11
CA MET A 102 18.03 -29.32 -42.15
C MET A 102 18.37 -28.54 -40.87
N VAL A 103 18.70 -27.25 -40.97
CA VAL A 103 18.88 -26.37 -39.80
C VAL A 103 17.57 -26.26 -39.02
N GLY A 104 16.46 -26.02 -39.71
CA GLY A 104 15.12 -25.95 -39.10
C GLY A 104 14.72 -27.26 -38.42
N TRP A 105 14.97 -28.40 -39.06
CA TRP A 105 14.71 -29.72 -38.46
C TRP A 105 15.59 -29.97 -37.23
N LEU A 106 16.87 -29.60 -37.28
CA LEU A 106 17.77 -29.69 -36.13
C LEU A 106 17.26 -28.86 -34.95
N ALA A 107 16.85 -27.61 -35.19
CA ALA A 107 16.28 -26.73 -34.17
C ALA A 107 14.94 -27.27 -33.63
N TYR A 108 14.06 -27.79 -34.50
CA TYR A 108 12.79 -28.41 -34.11
C TYR A 108 12.99 -29.65 -33.24
N ALA A 109 13.97 -30.49 -33.59
CA ALA A 109 14.37 -31.65 -32.81
C ALA A 109 15.00 -31.23 -31.47
N GLY A 110 15.75 -30.11 -31.45
CA GLY A 110 16.29 -29.49 -30.24
C GLY A 110 15.24 -28.95 -29.27
N ALA A 111 14.01 -28.64 -29.72
CA ALA A 111 12.96 -28.21 -28.81
C ALA A 111 12.52 -29.32 -27.82
N PHE A 112 12.72 -30.60 -28.18
CA PHE A 112 12.42 -31.73 -27.28
C PHE A 112 13.35 -31.82 -26.06
N ILE A 113 14.48 -31.09 -26.07
CA ILE A 113 15.39 -30.98 -24.92
C ILE A 113 14.64 -30.45 -23.68
N ILE A 114 13.69 -29.54 -23.90
CA ILE A 114 12.93 -28.85 -22.85
C ILE A 114 12.00 -29.83 -22.09
N GLU A 115 11.35 -30.73 -22.82
CA GLU A 115 10.42 -31.73 -22.27
C GLU A 115 11.17 -32.81 -21.49
N ASP A 116 12.25 -33.35 -22.07
CA ASP A 116 13.12 -34.35 -21.42
C ASP A 116 13.76 -33.82 -20.11
N ALA A 117 13.97 -32.51 -20.00
CA ALA A 117 14.47 -31.86 -18.78
C ALA A 117 13.37 -31.70 -17.72
N ALA A 118 12.13 -31.42 -18.12
CA ALA A 118 11.00 -31.22 -17.23
C ALA A 118 10.48 -32.55 -16.64
N ASP A 119 10.38 -33.61 -17.45
CA ASP A 119 9.92 -34.94 -17.02
C ASP A 119 10.80 -35.53 -15.91
N ARG A 120 12.08 -35.15 -15.85
CA ARG A 120 13.02 -35.57 -14.80
C ARG A 120 12.73 -34.93 -13.47
N ARG A 121 12.50 -33.61 -13.48
CA ARG A 121 12.14 -32.88 -12.25
C ARG A 121 10.79 -33.37 -11.72
N GLN A 122 9.88 -33.78 -12.60
CA GLN A 122 8.62 -34.41 -12.19
C GLN A 122 8.82 -35.73 -11.44
N GLY A 123 9.80 -36.57 -11.85
CA GLY A 123 10.13 -37.80 -11.13
C GLY A 123 10.65 -37.58 -9.70
N GLU A 124 11.24 -36.42 -9.43
CA GLU A 124 11.80 -36.05 -8.12
C GLU A 124 10.81 -35.26 -7.24
N THR A 125 9.89 -34.49 -7.83
CA THR A 125 8.98 -33.57 -7.09
C THR A 125 7.47 -33.89 -7.24
N GLY A 126 7.08 -34.85 -8.09
CA GLY A 126 5.69 -35.28 -8.28
C GLY A 126 4.76 -34.27 -8.98
N SER A 127 5.26 -33.10 -9.39
CA SER A 127 4.42 -32.03 -9.94
C SER A 127 4.06 -32.24 -11.40
N ARG A 128 2.80 -32.61 -11.67
CA ARG A 128 2.21 -32.71 -13.03
C ARG A 128 2.17 -31.37 -13.79
N ARG A 129 2.32 -30.25 -13.08
CA ARG A 129 2.26 -28.90 -13.66
C ARG A 129 3.48 -28.61 -14.56
N LEU A 130 4.66 -29.11 -14.17
CA LEU A 130 5.92 -28.88 -14.91
C LEU A 130 5.90 -29.50 -16.30
N ALA A 131 5.37 -30.73 -16.44
CA ALA A 131 5.26 -31.40 -17.74
C ALA A 131 4.32 -30.65 -18.70
N THR A 132 3.20 -30.15 -18.18
CA THR A 132 2.22 -29.41 -19.00
C THR A 132 2.81 -28.07 -19.49
N GLN A 133 3.50 -27.34 -18.61
CA GLN A 133 4.16 -26.08 -18.96
C GLN A 133 5.30 -26.29 -19.98
N ALA A 134 6.13 -27.32 -19.79
CA ALA A 134 7.20 -27.67 -20.72
C ALA A 134 6.66 -28.06 -22.10
N GLN A 135 5.54 -28.78 -22.15
CA GLN A 135 4.88 -29.12 -23.42
C GLN A 135 4.37 -27.88 -24.15
N MET A 136 3.76 -26.91 -23.45
CA MET A 136 3.34 -25.65 -24.05
C MET A 136 4.53 -24.86 -24.59
N LEU A 137 5.60 -24.71 -23.80
CA LEU A 137 6.81 -24.01 -24.22
C LEU A 137 7.46 -24.65 -25.45
N ARG A 138 7.56 -25.99 -25.47
CA ARG A 138 8.05 -26.74 -26.62
C ARG A 138 7.23 -26.44 -27.88
N ARG A 139 5.89 -26.44 -27.79
CA ARG A 139 5.01 -26.14 -28.94
C ARG A 139 5.22 -24.73 -29.47
N LEU A 140 5.39 -23.75 -28.58
CA LEU A 140 5.68 -22.36 -28.95
C LEU A 140 7.03 -22.23 -29.66
N VAL A 141 8.09 -22.85 -29.13
CA VAL A 141 9.42 -22.87 -29.76
C VAL A 141 9.37 -23.57 -31.13
N GLN A 142 8.68 -24.71 -31.21
CA GLN A 142 8.52 -25.45 -32.47
C GLN A 142 7.78 -24.63 -33.52
N LEU A 143 6.70 -23.94 -33.14
CA LEU A 143 5.97 -23.03 -34.02
C LEU A 143 6.88 -21.89 -34.53
N ALA A 144 7.63 -21.25 -33.64
CA ALA A 144 8.56 -20.18 -34.00
C ALA A 144 9.66 -20.67 -34.96
N VAL A 145 10.24 -21.85 -34.71
CA VAL A 145 11.25 -22.47 -35.58
C VAL A 145 10.68 -22.76 -36.97
N VAL A 146 9.45 -23.29 -37.05
CA VAL A 146 8.80 -23.55 -38.34
C VAL A 146 8.58 -22.25 -39.11
N ILE A 147 8.01 -21.22 -38.47
CA ILE A 147 7.80 -19.91 -39.09
C ILE A 147 9.12 -19.32 -39.59
N LEU A 148 10.15 -19.28 -38.74
CA LEU A 148 11.45 -18.70 -39.09
C LEU A 148 12.13 -19.48 -40.23
N SER A 149 12.05 -20.81 -40.20
CA SER A 149 12.61 -21.66 -41.26
C SER A 149 11.87 -21.45 -42.59
N SER A 150 10.54 -21.34 -42.56
CA SER A 150 9.73 -21.03 -43.74
C SER A 150 10.08 -19.66 -44.32
N VAL A 151 10.22 -18.63 -43.48
CA VAL A 151 10.64 -17.29 -43.90
C VAL A 151 12.04 -17.33 -44.52
N ALA A 152 13.00 -18.04 -43.90
CA ALA A 152 14.36 -18.19 -44.42
C ALA A 152 14.38 -18.86 -45.80
N VAL A 153 13.58 -19.90 -46.02
CA VAL A 153 13.45 -20.56 -47.33
C VAL A 153 12.91 -19.59 -48.38
N VAL A 154 11.81 -18.88 -48.07
CA VAL A 154 11.17 -17.92 -49.00
C VAL A 154 12.13 -16.78 -49.37
N LEU A 155 12.90 -16.26 -48.41
CA LEU A 155 13.89 -15.20 -48.65
C LEU A 155 15.02 -15.61 -49.59
N THR A 156 15.22 -16.91 -49.84
CA THR A 156 16.23 -17.36 -50.80
C THR A 156 15.89 -16.86 -52.22
N PHE A 157 14.60 -16.83 -52.59
CA PHE A 157 14.12 -16.43 -53.91
C PHE A 157 14.16 -14.89 -54.11
N PRO A 158 14.88 -14.37 -55.12
CA PRO A 158 14.99 -12.93 -55.34
C PRO A 158 13.65 -12.21 -55.53
N SER A 159 12.71 -12.82 -56.26
CA SER A 159 11.36 -12.28 -56.48
C SER A 159 10.54 -12.20 -55.19
N ALA A 160 10.69 -13.18 -54.30
CA ALA A 160 9.98 -13.21 -53.03
C ALA A 160 10.55 -12.22 -52.01
N ARG A 161 11.84 -11.85 -52.09
CA ARG A 161 12.46 -10.88 -51.16
C ARG A 161 11.73 -9.53 -51.16
N VAL A 162 11.32 -9.05 -52.33
CA VAL A 162 10.61 -7.77 -52.47
C VAL A 162 9.23 -7.83 -51.79
N ALA A 163 8.46 -8.88 -52.05
CA ALA A 163 7.16 -9.10 -51.42
C ALA A 163 7.29 -9.29 -49.90
N MET A 164 8.25 -10.12 -49.46
CA MET A 164 8.52 -10.38 -48.04
C MET A 164 9.01 -9.14 -47.29
N GLY A 165 9.69 -8.21 -47.95
CA GLY A 165 10.11 -6.96 -47.31
C GLY A 165 8.94 -6.19 -46.71
N SER A 166 7.82 -6.10 -47.43
CA SER A 166 6.59 -5.45 -46.93
C SER A 166 5.93 -6.22 -45.78
N ILE A 167 5.88 -7.54 -45.88
CA ILE A 167 5.31 -8.42 -44.85
C ILE A 167 6.15 -8.36 -43.58
N LEU A 168 7.47 -8.46 -43.69
CA LEU A 168 8.40 -8.37 -42.55
C LEU A 168 8.35 -6.99 -41.89
N ALA A 169 8.24 -5.92 -42.67
CA ALA A 169 8.04 -4.57 -42.14
C ALA A 169 6.75 -4.48 -41.30
N SER A 170 5.64 -5.04 -41.79
CA SER A 170 4.37 -5.08 -41.04
C SER A 170 4.42 -6.03 -39.82
N ALA A 171 5.10 -7.17 -39.95
CA ALA A 171 5.29 -8.13 -38.86
C ALA A 171 6.13 -7.55 -37.71
N GLY A 172 7.04 -6.61 -38.02
CA GLY A 172 7.77 -5.84 -37.01
C GLY A 172 6.86 -5.05 -36.09
N VAL A 173 5.80 -4.41 -36.62
CA VAL A 173 4.81 -3.70 -35.81
C VAL A 173 4.02 -4.67 -34.92
N ILE A 174 3.60 -5.81 -35.45
CA ILE A 174 2.91 -6.86 -34.68
C ILE A 174 3.81 -7.38 -33.55
N SER A 175 5.11 -7.56 -33.83
CA SER A 175 6.11 -8.00 -32.85
C SER A 175 6.34 -6.95 -31.76
N LEU A 176 6.32 -5.66 -32.10
CA LEU A 176 6.41 -4.58 -31.12
C LEU A 176 5.19 -4.59 -30.18
N VAL A 177 3.98 -4.68 -30.73
CA VAL A 177 2.74 -4.74 -29.93
C VAL A 177 2.73 -5.97 -29.03
N ALA A 178 3.10 -7.14 -29.57
CA ALA A 178 3.22 -8.37 -28.78
C ALA A 178 4.30 -8.26 -27.69
N GLY A 179 5.41 -7.58 -27.97
CA GLY A 179 6.48 -7.32 -27.00
C GLY A 179 6.03 -6.42 -25.86
N ILE A 180 5.30 -5.35 -26.15
CA ILE A 180 4.71 -4.46 -25.13
C ILE A 180 3.69 -5.22 -24.28
N ALA A 181 2.83 -6.03 -24.91
CA ALA A 181 1.87 -6.86 -24.18
C ALA A 181 2.53 -7.91 -23.27
N ALA A 182 3.72 -8.40 -23.65
CA ALA A 182 4.50 -9.37 -22.86
C ALA A 182 5.41 -8.73 -21.80
N GLN A 183 5.51 -7.39 -21.77
CA GLN A 183 6.47 -6.65 -20.93
C GLN A 183 6.38 -7.04 -19.46
N ASP A 184 5.17 -7.09 -18.89
CA ASP A 184 4.96 -7.40 -17.46
C ASP A 184 5.34 -8.85 -17.11
N SER A 185 5.01 -9.79 -18.00
CA SER A 185 5.35 -11.20 -17.81
C SER A 185 6.87 -11.40 -17.85
N LEU A 186 7.54 -10.72 -18.78
CA LEU A 186 8.99 -10.78 -18.93
C LEU A 186 9.70 -10.07 -17.76
N SER A 187 9.18 -8.92 -17.34
CA SER A 187 9.69 -8.17 -16.18
C SER A 187 9.61 -8.99 -14.90
N ASN A 188 8.49 -9.67 -14.64
CA ASN A 188 8.35 -10.59 -13.52
C ASN A 188 9.36 -11.74 -13.58
N THR A 189 9.52 -12.37 -14.75
CA THR A 189 10.46 -13.47 -14.94
C THR A 189 11.91 -13.04 -14.68
N PHE A 190 12.31 -11.86 -15.16
CA PHE A 190 13.63 -11.30 -14.89
C PHE A 190 13.81 -10.92 -13.42
N ALA A 191 12.76 -10.40 -12.77
CA ALA A 191 12.79 -10.08 -11.36
C ALA A 191 13.01 -11.33 -10.49
N GLY A 192 12.29 -12.43 -10.73
CA GLY A 192 12.52 -13.68 -9.99
C GLY A 192 13.91 -14.27 -10.22
N LEU A 193 14.43 -14.15 -11.46
CA LEU A 193 15.80 -14.55 -11.79
C LEU A 193 16.83 -13.68 -11.03
N GLN A 194 16.61 -12.37 -10.98
CA GLN A 194 17.46 -11.42 -10.26
C GLN A 194 17.44 -11.70 -8.75
N ILE A 195 16.28 -11.92 -8.15
CA ILE A 195 16.14 -12.28 -6.72
C ILE A 195 16.96 -13.53 -6.41
N THR A 196 16.85 -14.55 -7.26
CA THR A 196 17.57 -15.82 -7.10
C THR A 196 19.09 -15.64 -7.21
N PHE A 197 19.58 -14.82 -8.15
CA PHE A 197 21.01 -14.60 -8.35
C PHE A 197 21.65 -13.67 -7.33
N THR A 198 20.92 -12.64 -6.90
CA THR A 198 21.41 -11.65 -5.93
C THR A 198 21.26 -12.13 -4.49
N ASP A 199 20.50 -13.21 -4.28
CA ASP A 199 20.21 -13.76 -2.97
C ASP A 199 19.64 -12.69 -2.01
N ALA A 200 18.87 -11.77 -2.58
CA ALA A 200 18.25 -10.65 -1.87
C ALA A 200 17.10 -11.11 -0.96
N LEU A 201 16.49 -12.26 -1.30
CA LEU A 201 15.39 -12.90 -0.58
C LEU A 201 15.60 -14.41 -0.57
N ARG A 202 15.52 -15.04 0.60
CA ARG A 202 15.63 -16.49 0.75
C ARG A 202 14.32 -17.11 1.20
N VAL A 203 14.13 -18.38 0.85
CA VAL A 203 13.04 -19.19 1.40
C VAL A 203 13.24 -19.33 2.91
N GLY A 204 12.20 -19.01 3.69
CA GLY A 204 12.22 -18.96 5.14
C GLY A 204 12.47 -17.57 5.73
N ASP A 205 12.80 -16.56 4.93
CA ASP A 205 12.97 -15.19 5.42
C ASP A 205 11.62 -14.60 5.84
N VAL A 206 11.65 -13.78 6.90
CA VAL A 206 10.50 -12.99 7.32
C VAL A 206 10.59 -11.61 6.68
N VAL A 207 9.58 -11.24 5.89
CA VAL A 207 9.57 -9.99 5.13
C VAL A 207 8.27 -9.22 5.30
N ASN A 208 8.38 -7.90 5.15
CA ASN A 208 7.26 -6.99 5.06
C ASN A 208 7.32 -6.26 3.72
N VAL A 209 6.29 -6.46 2.89
CA VAL A 209 6.15 -5.88 1.55
C VAL A 209 4.76 -5.28 1.44
N ASP A 210 4.64 -3.99 1.12
CA ASP A 210 3.36 -3.28 0.98
C ASP A 210 2.37 -3.56 2.13
N HIS A 211 2.86 -3.44 3.36
CA HIS A 211 2.11 -3.68 4.60
C HIS A 211 1.62 -5.13 4.80
N GLN A 212 2.10 -6.07 3.97
CA GLN A 212 1.87 -7.50 4.13
C GLN A 212 3.08 -8.15 4.77
N PHE A 213 2.88 -8.62 6.00
CA PHE A 213 3.88 -9.37 6.74
C PHE A 213 3.70 -10.87 6.52
N GLY A 214 4.80 -11.56 6.20
CA GLY A 214 4.79 -13.01 6.05
C GLY A 214 6.18 -13.62 5.95
N THR A 215 6.21 -14.95 6.04
CA THR A 215 7.42 -15.75 5.81
C THR A 215 7.45 -16.24 4.37
N VAL A 216 8.58 -16.13 3.70
CA VAL A 216 8.75 -16.63 2.32
C VAL A 216 8.67 -18.14 2.31
N GLU A 217 7.66 -18.71 1.65
CA GLU A 217 7.46 -20.15 1.52
C GLU A 217 8.04 -20.70 0.22
N GLU A 218 7.82 -20.00 -0.89
CA GLU A 218 8.28 -20.39 -2.22
C GLU A 218 8.73 -19.16 -3.02
N ILE A 219 9.84 -19.28 -3.74
CA ILE A 219 10.31 -18.28 -4.71
C ILE A 219 10.20 -18.91 -6.10
N THR A 220 9.29 -18.40 -6.92
CA THR A 220 9.14 -18.76 -8.33
C THR A 220 9.77 -17.68 -9.22
N LEU A 221 9.91 -17.94 -10.52
CA LEU A 221 10.39 -16.97 -11.50
C LEU A 221 9.51 -15.74 -11.62
N THR A 222 8.18 -15.86 -11.47
CA THR A 222 7.23 -14.76 -11.73
C THR A 222 6.54 -14.23 -10.49
N TYR A 223 6.52 -15.00 -9.40
CA TYR A 223 5.92 -14.59 -8.13
C TYR A 223 6.67 -15.21 -6.96
N VAL A 224 6.45 -14.67 -5.77
CA VAL A 224 6.90 -15.18 -4.48
C VAL A 224 5.68 -15.45 -3.62
N VAL A 225 5.67 -16.58 -2.91
CA VAL A 225 4.61 -16.95 -1.98
C VAL A 225 5.04 -16.57 -0.58
N LEU A 226 4.28 -15.68 0.06
CA LEU A 226 4.45 -15.32 1.46
C LEU A 226 3.35 -15.98 2.30
N ARG A 227 3.73 -16.70 3.34
CA ARG A 227 2.79 -17.26 4.32
C ARG A 227 2.60 -16.26 5.47
N SER A 228 1.39 -15.79 5.65
CA SER A 228 1.03 -14.94 6.77
C SER A 228 0.88 -15.75 8.06
N TRP A 229 0.79 -15.03 9.18
CA TRP A 229 0.61 -15.61 10.51
C TRP A 229 -0.75 -16.33 10.67
N ASP A 230 -1.76 -15.95 9.87
CA ASP A 230 -3.09 -16.55 9.84
C ASP A 230 -3.21 -17.71 8.82
N ASP A 231 -2.07 -18.26 8.39
CA ASP A 231 -1.92 -19.32 7.39
C ASP A 231 -2.46 -18.97 5.99
N ARG A 232 -2.71 -17.68 5.69
CA ARG A 232 -2.97 -17.24 4.31
C ARG A 232 -1.68 -17.18 3.50
N ARG A 233 -1.80 -17.43 2.20
CA ARG A 233 -0.68 -17.34 1.25
C ARG A 233 -0.89 -16.12 0.35
N PHE A 234 -0.03 -15.13 0.47
CA PHE A 234 0.01 -13.99 -0.44
C PHE A 234 0.89 -14.34 -1.64
N ILE A 235 0.33 -14.19 -2.84
CA ILE A 235 1.06 -14.40 -4.10
C ILE A 235 1.49 -13.02 -4.59
N VAL A 236 2.76 -12.72 -4.42
CA VAL A 236 3.33 -11.40 -4.66
C VAL A 236 4.15 -11.45 -5.96
N PRO A 237 3.86 -10.62 -6.98
CA PRO A 237 4.66 -10.57 -8.20
C PRO A 237 6.14 -10.33 -7.90
N SER A 238 7.04 -11.04 -8.58
CA SER A 238 8.48 -10.91 -8.32
C SER A 238 8.98 -9.49 -8.59
N THR A 239 8.35 -8.74 -9.51
CA THR A 239 8.72 -7.34 -9.77
C THR A 239 8.65 -6.46 -8.53
N GLN A 240 7.71 -6.72 -7.62
CA GLN A 240 7.50 -5.91 -6.41
C GLN A 240 8.77 -5.87 -5.55
N PHE A 241 9.44 -7.02 -5.36
CA PHE A 241 10.70 -7.09 -4.62
C PHE A 241 11.91 -6.44 -5.31
N THR A 242 11.81 -6.15 -6.61
CA THR A 242 12.88 -5.50 -7.38
C THR A 242 12.64 -4.02 -7.64
N GLN A 243 11.38 -3.58 -7.61
CA GLN A 243 10.97 -2.21 -7.93
C GLN A 243 10.65 -1.39 -6.67
N THR A 244 10.09 -2.01 -5.64
CA THR A 244 9.76 -1.32 -4.38
C THR A 244 10.72 -1.71 -3.26
N THR A 245 10.80 -0.86 -2.24
CA THR A 245 11.58 -1.17 -1.03
C THR A 245 10.79 -2.14 -0.17
N PHE A 246 11.47 -3.15 0.36
CA PHE A 246 10.90 -4.09 1.31
C PHE A 246 11.82 -4.25 2.51
N GLU A 247 11.25 -4.63 3.65
CA GLU A 247 12.01 -4.93 4.85
C GLU A 247 12.24 -6.43 4.95
N ASN A 248 13.50 -6.85 5.07
CA ASN A 248 13.84 -8.23 5.38
C ASN A 248 14.36 -8.31 6.82
N TRP A 249 13.56 -8.91 7.69
CA TRP A 249 13.80 -8.98 9.12
C TRP A 249 14.76 -10.12 9.51
N THR A 250 15.16 -10.98 8.57
CA THR A 250 15.99 -12.17 8.84
C THR A 250 17.28 -12.23 8.03
N ARG A 251 17.53 -11.25 7.13
CA ARG A 251 18.64 -11.25 6.16
C ARG A 251 20.04 -11.43 6.77
N LEU A 252 20.36 -10.69 7.84
CA LEU A 252 21.70 -10.68 8.44
C LEU A 252 21.75 -11.48 9.73
N HIS A 253 20.73 -11.32 10.58
CA HIS A 253 20.60 -12.04 11.83
C HIS A 253 19.12 -12.28 12.13
N THR A 254 18.76 -13.44 12.66
CA THR A 254 17.42 -13.74 13.22
C THR A 254 17.10 -12.89 14.46
N LYS A 255 18.12 -12.18 14.97
CA LYS A 255 18.04 -11.44 16.21
C LYS A 255 17.47 -10.05 15.97
N LEU A 256 16.24 -9.86 16.40
CA LEU A 256 15.47 -8.64 16.20
C LEU A 256 15.44 -7.82 17.48
N SER A 257 15.39 -6.50 17.31
CA SER A 257 15.07 -5.56 18.39
C SER A 257 13.61 -5.17 18.26
N GLY A 258 12.86 -5.34 19.33
CA GLY A 258 11.45 -4.99 19.41
C GLY A 258 11.25 -3.82 20.36
N THR A 259 10.18 -3.08 20.11
CA THR A 259 9.82 -1.90 20.90
C THR A 259 8.47 -2.11 21.56
N ILE A 260 8.40 -1.84 22.87
CA ILE A 260 7.17 -1.70 23.64
C ILE A 260 7.03 -0.23 24.02
N GLU A 261 5.86 0.34 23.77
CA GLU A 261 5.56 1.75 24.01
C GLU A 261 4.46 1.85 25.05
N LEU A 262 4.73 2.60 26.12
CA LEU A 262 3.81 2.85 27.22
C LEU A 262 3.55 4.36 27.31
N HIS A 263 2.31 4.76 27.09
CA HIS A 263 1.86 6.13 27.33
C HIS A 263 1.48 6.28 28.81
N LEU A 264 2.24 7.09 29.54
CA LEU A 264 2.10 7.28 30.99
C LEU A 264 1.97 8.77 31.34
N ASP A 265 1.49 9.08 32.53
CA ASP A 265 1.50 10.43 33.10
C ASP A 265 2.95 10.87 33.39
N TRP A 266 3.26 12.17 33.35
CA TRP A 266 4.58 12.71 33.68
C TRP A 266 5.08 12.35 35.08
N ARG A 267 4.19 11.95 35.99
CA ARG A 267 4.53 11.49 37.34
C ARG A 267 5.05 10.06 37.35
N ALA A 268 5.14 9.37 36.21
CA ALA A 268 5.58 7.98 36.14
C ALA A 268 6.99 7.78 36.73
N PRO A 269 7.18 6.85 37.67
CA PRO A 269 8.49 6.60 38.26
C PRO A 269 9.36 5.76 37.31
N VAL A 270 9.96 6.40 36.30
CA VAL A 270 10.78 5.74 35.26
C VAL A 270 11.90 4.88 35.84
N GLY A 271 12.50 5.30 36.96
CA GLY A 271 13.52 4.50 37.67
C GLY A 271 12.99 3.16 38.19
N MET A 272 11.75 3.12 38.68
CA MET A 272 11.14 1.86 39.12
C MET A 272 10.69 1.00 37.92
N ILE A 273 10.20 1.63 36.85
CA ILE A 273 9.85 0.92 35.61
C ILE A 273 11.09 0.23 35.02
N ARG A 274 12.26 0.88 35.06
CA ARG A 274 13.54 0.26 34.66
C ARG A 274 13.84 -1.02 35.45
N ASN A 275 13.76 -0.93 36.78
CA ASN A 275 14.01 -2.08 37.64
C ASN A 275 13.02 -3.22 37.38
N GLU A 276 11.75 -2.88 37.11
CA GLU A 276 10.72 -3.87 36.81
C GLU A 276 10.95 -4.54 35.46
N VAL A 277 11.35 -3.79 34.43
CA VAL A 277 11.76 -4.35 33.14
C VAL A 277 12.92 -5.33 33.32
N ASP A 278 13.95 -4.96 34.09
CA ASP A 278 15.09 -5.83 34.34
C ASP A 278 14.68 -7.10 35.11
N ARG A 279 13.76 -6.99 36.07
CA ARG A 279 13.19 -8.14 36.79
C ARG A 279 12.46 -9.10 35.85
N LEU A 280 11.54 -8.59 35.03
CA LEU A 280 10.76 -9.40 34.08
C LEU A 280 11.65 -10.08 33.04
N LEU A 281 12.71 -9.40 32.59
CA LEU A 281 13.67 -9.97 31.65
C LEU A 281 14.52 -11.09 32.26
N MET A 282 14.75 -11.09 33.57
CA MET A 282 15.44 -12.19 34.27
C MET A 282 14.52 -13.38 34.56
N GLU A 283 13.20 -13.18 34.60
CA GLU A 283 12.21 -14.24 34.86
C GLU A 283 11.81 -15.03 33.60
N THR A 284 12.05 -14.49 32.39
CA THR A 284 11.62 -15.10 31.13
C THR A 284 12.78 -15.67 30.31
N ASP A 285 12.57 -16.84 29.70
CA ASP A 285 13.54 -17.47 28.79
C ASP A 285 13.50 -16.87 27.36
N LEU A 286 12.54 -15.97 27.08
CA LEU A 286 12.33 -15.37 25.76
C LEU A 286 13.39 -14.31 25.39
N TRP A 287 14.06 -13.73 26.39
CA TRP A 287 15.08 -12.71 26.19
C TRP A 287 16.44 -13.32 25.84
N ASP A 288 17.19 -12.69 24.93
CA ASP A 288 18.50 -13.18 24.46
C ASP A 288 19.71 -12.60 25.23
N HIS A 289 19.45 -11.89 26.33
CA HIS A 289 20.45 -11.23 27.20
C HIS A 289 21.38 -10.23 26.49
N ARG A 290 21.06 -9.76 25.28
CA ARG A 290 21.96 -8.85 24.55
C ARG A 290 21.80 -7.40 24.95
N SER A 291 20.60 -6.87 24.84
CA SER A 291 20.33 -5.46 25.12
C SER A 291 18.88 -5.26 25.54
N SER A 292 18.74 -4.47 26.60
CA SER A 292 17.48 -3.84 26.99
C SER A 292 17.75 -2.36 27.21
N SER A 293 16.77 -1.52 26.88
CA SER A 293 16.82 -0.11 27.25
C SER A 293 15.42 0.43 27.53
N VAL A 294 15.33 1.33 28.50
CA VAL A 294 14.09 2.01 28.86
C VAL A 294 14.35 3.51 28.85
N GLN A 295 13.72 4.18 27.90
CA GLN A 295 13.91 5.60 27.63
C GLN A 295 12.57 6.31 27.51
N VAL A 296 12.54 7.58 27.89
CA VAL A 296 11.42 8.46 27.57
C VAL A 296 11.74 9.02 26.19
N THR A 297 10.95 8.65 25.18
CA THR A 297 11.24 9.04 23.79
C THR A 297 10.46 10.25 23.34
N ASP A 298 9.29 10.48 23.94
CA ASP A 298 8.42 11.58 23.58
C ASP A 298 7.66 12.08 24.82
N SER A 299 7.22 13.33 24.77
CA SER A 299 6.42 13.97 25.80
C SER A 299 5.46 14.95 25.13
N SER A 300 4.16 14.74 25.35
CA SER A 300 3.08 15.65 24.96
C SER A 300 2.54 16.38 26.20
N ASP A 301 1.51 17.21 26.05
CA ASP A 301 0.90 18.03 27.10
C ASP A 301 0.11 17.21 28.15
N ASP A 302 -0.24 15.96 27.85
CA ASP A 302 -1.02 15.11 28.75
C ASP A 302 -0.30 13.81 29.14
N TRP A 303 0.80 13.46 28.46
CA TRP A 303 1.46 12.16 28.61
C TRP A 303 2.95 12.19 28.25
N MET A 304 3.67 11.19 28.72
CA MET A 304 5.03 10.83 28.32
C MET A 304 5.06 9.41 27.74
N LEU A 305 5.82 9.23 26.66
CA LEU A 305 6.01 7.93 26.03
C LEU A 305 7.28 7.27 26.59
N VAL A 306 7.09 6.23 27.39
CA VAL A 306 8.17 5.36 27.84
C VAL A 306 8.33 4.23 26.84
N ARG A 307 9.44 4.26 26.12
CA ARG A 307 9.82 3.24 25.15
C ARG A 307 10.78 2.24 25.80
N VAL A 308 10.41 0.98 25.76
CA VAL A 308 11.23 -0.15 26.16
C VAL A 308 11.68 -0.89 24.91
N VAL A 309 12.99 -0.97 24.68
CA VAL A 309 13.58 -1.71 23.57
C VAL A 309 14.23 -2.98 24.11
N VAL A 310 13.87 -4.12 23.53
CA VAL A 310 14.40 -5.44 23.93
C VAL A 310 14.80 -6.26 22.72
N THR A 311 15.77 -7.15 22.90
CA THR A 311 16.24 -8.07 21.86
C THR A 311 15.77 -9.49 22.10
N ALA A 312 15.49 -10.24 21.04
CA ALA A 312 15.17 -11.68 21.15
C ALA A 312 15.85 -12.50 20.05
N LYS A 313 15.85 -13.82 20.22
CA LYS A 313 16.52 -14.77 19.32
C LYS A 313 15.80 -14.93 17.99
N THR A 314 14.46 -14.95 18.02
CA THR A 314 13.60 -15.10 16.84
C THR A 314 12.51 -14.03 16.81
N SER A 315 11.87 -13.84 15.65
CA SER A 315 10.73 -12.93 15.50
C SER A 315 9.52 -13.37 16.33
N GLY A 316 9.29 -14.68 16.47
CA GLY A 316 8.25 -15.25 17.33
C GLY A 316 8.50 -14.94 18.80
N ASP A 317 9.70 -15.29 19.30
CA ASP A 317 10.08 -15.00 20.69
C ASP A 317 10.01 -13.50 20.98
N LEU A 318 10.36 -12.65 20.01
CA LEU A 318 10.25 -11.19 20.16
C LEU A 318 8.80 -10.74 20.29
N TRP A 319 7.88 -11.30 19.50
CA TRP A 319 6.46 -10.99 19.59
C TRP A 319 5.91 -11.36 20.97
N ASP A 320 6.19 -12.58 21.41
CA ASP A 320 5.73 -13.10 22.69
C ASP A 320 6.34 -12.31 23.86
N LEU A 321 7.63 -11.97 23.79
CA LEU A 321 8.31 -11.15 24.79
C LEU A 321 7.65 -9.76 24.89
N ARG A 322 7.32 -9.12 23.76
CA ARG A 322 6.64 -7.81 23.78
C ARG A 322 5.24 -7.90 24.38
N CYS A 323 4.50 -8.98 24.12
CA CYS A 323 3.17 -9.17 24.71
C CYS A 323 3.29 -9.42 26.21
N TYR A 324 4.15 -10.35 26.62
CA TYR A 324 4.46 -10.65 28.01
C TYR A 324 4.86 -9.40 28.79
N MET A 325 5.81 -8.61 28.27
CA MET A 325 6.25 -7.37 28.91
C MET A 325 5.13 -6.34 28.97
N ARG A 326 4.32 -6.18 27.91
CA ARG A 326 3.23 -5.20 27.90
C ARG A 326 2.19 -5.52 28.96
N GLU A 327 1.79 -6.78 29.08
CA GLU A 327 0.82 -7.24 30.07
C GLU A 327 1.33 -7.00 31.50
N HIS A 328 2.56 -7.43 31.80
CA HIS A 328 3.13 -7.34 33.14
C HIS A 328 3.50 -5.89 33.53
N LEU A 329 3.98 -5.08 32.59
CA LEU A 329 4.28 -3.67 32.86
C LEU A 329 3.00 -2.86 33.09
N ILE A 330 1.92 -3.14 32.35
CA ILE A 330 0.62 -2.50 32.59
C ILE A 330 0.09 -2.91 33.97
N GLU A 331 0.12 -4.20 34.29
CA GLU A 331 -0.32 -4.71 35.60
C GLU A 331 0.49 -4.08 36.75
N TRP A 332 1.80 -3.97 36.59
CA TRP A 332 2.68 -3.33 37.56
C TRP A 332 2.38 -1.84 37.72
N VAL A 333 2.16 -1.11 36.62
CA VAL A 333 1.79 0.32 36.68
C VAL A 333 0.46 0.48 37.41
N VAL A 334 -0.53 -0.37 37.13
CA VAL A 334 -1.84 -0.33 37.80
C VAL A 334 -1.73 -0.62 39.30
N THR A 335 -0.86 -1.54 39.70
CA THR A 335 -0.74 -1.98 41.11
C THR A 335 0.17 -1.08 41.94
N ASN A 336 1.35 -0.73 41.42
CA ASN A 336 2.42 -0.07 42.17
C ASN A 336 2.50 1.44 41.91
N ALA A 337 2.04 1.91 40.75
CA ALA A 337 2.04 3.33 40.40
C ALA A 337 0.71 3.81 39.78
N PRO A 338 -0.45 3.71 40.48
CA PRO A 338 -1.75 4.09 39.90
C PRO A 338 -1.84 5.56 39.45
N TYR A 339 -0.98 6.42 40.02
CA TYR A 339 -0.86 7.84 39.68
C TYR A 339 -0.06 8.09 38.38
N ALA A 340 0.62 7.07 37.84
CA ALA A 340 1.37 7.13 36.60
C ALA A 340 0.50 6.80 35.37
N ILE A 341 -0.76 6.40 35.57
CA ILE A 341 -1.74 6.19 34.50
C ILE A 341 -2.09 7.55 33.91
N ALA A 342 -2.05 7.69 32.58
CA ALA A 342 -2.44 8.93 31.90
C ALA A 342 -3.89 9.29 32.25
N ARG A 343 -4.10 10.52 32.74
CA ARG A 343 -5.43 11.04 33.14
C ARG A 343 -5.55 12.49 32.72
N ASN A 344 -6.71 12.86 32.20
CA ASN A 344 -7.04 14.26 31.96
C ASN A 344 -7.30 14.94 33.32
N ARG A 345 -6.58 16.04 33.59
CA ARG A 345 -6.75 16.84 34.81
C ARG A 345 -7.47 18.13 34.46
N TYR A 346 -8.63 18.35 35.08
CA TYR A 346 -9.34 19.63 34.99
C TYR A 346 -9.05 20.42 36.26
N GLN A 347 -8.28 21.50 36.13
CA GLN A 347 -8.09 22.47 37.22
C GLN A 347 -9.07 23.61 37.01
N GLN A 348 -10.08 23.71 37.88
CA GLN A 348 -10.97 24.86 37.91
C GLN A 348 -10.19 26.02 38.54
N GLU A 349 -9.81 27.02 37.73
CA GLU A 349 -9.20 28.24 38.25
C GLU A 349 -10.26 29.03 39.03
N GLU A 350 -10.05 29.18 40.34
CA GLU A 350 -10.80 30.12 41.15
C GLU A 350 -10.27 31.52 40.83
N ILE A 351 -10.93 32.20 39.89
CA ILE A 351 -10.64 33.58 39.55
C ILE A 351 -11.05 34.44 40.74
N VAL A 352 -10.10 34.72 41.63
CA VAL A 352 -10.27 35.73 42.67
C VAL A 352 -10.16 37.09 41.99
N GLU A 353 -11.29 37.72 41.69
CA GLU A 353 -11.32 39.13 41.29
C GLU A 353 -10.79 39.97 42.47
N VAL A 354 -9.50 40.29 42.43
CA VAL A 354 -8.91 41.29 43.31
C VAL A 354 -9.42 42.64 42.85
N ASN A 355 -10.55 43.07 43.40
CA ASN A 355 -11.06 44.42 43.22
C ASN A 355 -10.11 45.38 43.94
N TYR A 356 -9.08 45.85 43.23
CA TYR A 356 -8.25 46.95 43.69
C TYR A 356 -9.16 48.17 43.90
N ASP A 357 -9.38 48.55 45.17
CA ASP A 357 -10.07 49.78 45.50
C ASP A 357 -9.19 50.96 45.05
N ARG A 358 -9.36 51.36 43.79
CA ARG A 358 -8.65 52.50 43.18
C ARG A 358 -9.02 53.83 43.83
N SER A 359 -9.99 53.87 44.75
CA SER A 359 -10.43 55.13 45.36
C SER A 359 -9.30 55.85 46.08
N GLU A 360 -8.37 55.17 46.77
CA GLU A 360 -7.24 55.86 47.42
C GLU A 360 -6.26 56.45 46.40
N GLN A 361 -5.97 55.74 45.31
CA GLN A 361 -5.07 56.23 44.25
C GLN A 361 -5.72 57.36 43.44
N GLU A 362 -7.01 57.26 43.15
CA GLU A 362 -7.79 58.30 42.48
C GLU A 362 -7.94 59.54 43.38
N ILE A 363 -8.10 59.38 44.69
CA ILE A 363 -8.14 60.51 45.64
C ILE A 363 -6.77 61.20 45.71
N VAL A 364 -5.67 60.43 45.74
CA VAL A 364 -4.32 61.01 45.75
C VAL A 364 -4.02 61.70 44.42
N ALA A 365 -4.34 61.09 43.28
CA ALA A 365 -4.17 61.69 41.96
C ALA A 365 -5.00 62.96 41.80
N LEU A 366 -6.26 62.95 42.25
CA LEU A 366 -7.12 64.14 42.22
C LEU A 366 -6.62 65.23 43.19
N ALA A 367 -6.06 64.86 44.34
CA ALA A 367 -5.47 65.80 45.28
C ALA A 367 -4.19 66.45 44.72
N ASP A 368 -3.37 65.70 43.98
CA ASP A 368 -2.19 66.23 43.29
C ASP A 368 -2.59 67.07 42.07
N GLU A 369 -3.63 66.69 41.31
CA GLU A 369 -4.19 67.50 40.23
C GLU A 369 -4.78 68.83 40.76
N LEU A 370 -5.51 68.79 41.88
CA LEU A 370 -6.02 69.99 42.53
C LEU A 370 -4.90 70.88 43.07
N ARG A 371 -3.80 70.30 43.57
CA ARG A 371 -2.60 71.07 43.94
C ARG A 371 -1.94 71.73 42.75
N GLU A 372 -1.79 71.02 41.63
CA GLU A 372 -1.27 71.61 40.39
C GLU A 372 -2.16 72.75 39.89
N ILE A 373 -3.48 72.60 39.97
CA ILE A 373 -4.44 73.65 39.62
C ILE A 373 -4.35 74.82 40.60
N GLU A 374 -4.19 74.58 41.89
CA GLU A 374 -4.02 75.63 42.91
C GLU A 374 -2.69 76.39 42.72
N ASP A 375 -1.61 75.69 42.40
CA ASP A 375 -0.30 76.27 42.09
C ASP A 375 -0.29 77.02 40.74
N THR A 376 -1.11 76.60 39.76
CA THR A 376 -1.27 77.31 38.47
C THR A 376 -2.32 78.42 38.50
N ALA A 377 -3.27 78.39 39.43
CA ALA A 377 -4.30 79.42 39.63
C ALA A 377 -3.92 80.46 40.72
N GLY A 378 -2.84 80.25 41.48
CA GLY A 378 -2.30 81.16 42.51
C GLY A 378 -1.71 82.49 42.00
N GLY A 379 -2.02 82.87 40.76
CA GLY A 379 -1.56 84.09 40.09
C GLY A 379 -2.70 84.97 39.58
N ALA A 380 -3.81 85.14 40.31
CA ALA A 380 -4.75 86.25 40.08
C ALA A 380 -5.67 86.47 41.28
N HIS A 381 -5.52 87.61 41.95
CA HIS A 381 -6.58 88.16 42.80
C HIS A 381 -7.78 88.52 41.92
N HIS A 382 -8.95 87.95 42.19
CA HIS A 382 -10.21 88.67 42.03
C HIS A 382 -11.28 88.14 42.97
N ASP A 383 -11.71 89.01 43.87
CA ASP A 383 -12.94 88.90 44.63
C ASP A 383 -14.14 88.80 43.67
N HIS A 384 -14.94 87.75 43.84
CA HIS A 384 -16.37 87.80 43.53
C HIS A 384 -17.14 86.92 44.53
N GLU A 385 -17.76 87.63 45.47
CA GLU A 385 -18.95 87.30 46.28
C GLU A 385 -19.33 85.84 46.47
N ASP A 386 -19.07 85.41 47.71
CA ASP A 386 -19.88 84.50 48.49
C ASP A 386 -21.38 84.51 48.10
N THR A 387 -21.85 83.44 47.47
CA THR A 387 -23.21 83.00 47.76
C THR A 387 -23.19 82.29 49.11
N GLU A 388 -23.27 83.12 50.14
CA GLU A 388 -23.35 82.76 51.54
C GLU A 388 -24.54 81.79 51.77
N GLU A 389 -24.32 80.47 51.74
CA GLU A 389 -25.29 79.50 52.25
C GLU A 389 -25.31 79.63 53.78
N LYS A 390 -26.23 80.48 54.27
CA LYS A 390 -26.45 80.78 55.69
C LYS A 390 -26.42 79.52 56.57
N PRO A 391 -25.77 79.59 57.75
CA PRO A 391 -25.83 78.52 58.74
C PRO A 391 -27.29 78.34 59.20
N PRO A 392 -27.75 77.09 59.41
CA PRO A 392 -29.15 76.81 59.74
C PRO A 392 -29.55 77.51 61.05
N THR A 393 -30.64 78.27 61.02
CA THR A 393 -31.09 79.12 62.14
C THR A 393 -31.86 78.35 63.21
N SER A 394 -32.00 77.03 63.11
CA SER A 394 -32.58 76.20 64.17
C SER A 394 -31.96 74.79 64.25
N LYS A 395 -31.97 74.21 65.45
CA LYS A 395 -31.50 72.84 65.72
C LYS A 395 -32.30 71.78 64.94
N GLU A 396 -33.51 72.09 64.47
CA GLU A 396 -34.34 71.15 63.70
C GLU A 396 -33.87 71.01 62.25
N GLU A 397 -33.48 72.10 61.58
CA GLU A 397 -32.96 72.03 60.20
C GLU A 397 -31.59 71.34 60.13
N ALA A 398 -30.73 71.54 61.13
CA ALA A 398 -29.46 70.82 61.25
C ALA A 398 -29.70 69.31 61.42
N ARG A 399 -30.71 68.91 62.20
CA ARG A 399 -31.12 67.51 62.36
C ARG A 399 -31.71 66.92 61.07
N LEU A 400 -32.46 67.70 60.30
CA LEU A 400 -33.06 67.27 59.03
C LEU A 400 -32.00 67.11 57.91
N ARG A 401 -30.99 68.00 57.86
CA ARG A 401 -29.82 67.85 56.97
C ARG A 401 -28.92 66.68 57.38
N ALA A 402 -28.69 66.48 58.67
CA ALA A 402 -27.98 65.30 59.18
C ALA A 402 -28.75 63.99 58.90
N ALA A 403 -30.10 64.02 59.01
CA ALA A 403 -30.96 62.91 58.67
C ALA A 403 -30.93 62.58 57.17
N LYS A 404 -30.92 63.59 56.28
CA LYS A 404 -30.75 63.38 54.83
C LYS A 404 -29.38 62.79 54.47
N LYS A 405 -28.29 63.25 55.09
CA LYS A 405 -26.95 62.66 54.91
C LYS A 405 -26.88 61.22 55.42
N ARG A 406 -27.49 60.94 56.59
CA ARG A 406 -27.62 59.57 57.13
C ARG A 406 -28.48 58.68 56.23
N ALA A 407 -29.58 59.18 55.69
CA ALA A 407 -30.46 58.44 54.78
C ALA A 407 -29.75 58.07 53.46
N LYS A 408 -28.92 58.98 52.91
CA LYS A 408 -28.10 58.70 51.72
C LYS A 408 -27.07 57.60 51.99
N LYS A 409 -26.42 57.63 53.17
CA LYS A 409 -25.46 56.60 53.60
C LYS A 409 -26.12 55.24 53.85
N VAL A 410 -27.30 55.22 54.47
CA VAL A 410 -28.10 54.00 54.71
C VAL A 410 -28.63 53.41 53.40
N ARG A 411 -29.05 54.24 52.44
CA ARG A 411 -29.48 53.77 51.10
C ARG A 411 -28.33 53.10 50.35
N ARG A 412 -27.10 53.63 50.44
CA ARG A 412 -25.90 53.03 49.84
C ARG A 412 -25.56 51.69 50.49
N LYS A 413 -25.68 51.59 51.83
CA LYS A 413 -25.50 50.34 52.58
C LYS A 413 -26.56 49.28 52.23
N ARG A 414 -27.85 49.65 52.19
CA ARG A 414 -28.95 48.75 51.79
C ARG A 414 -28.90 48.30 50.33
N MET A 415 -28.23 49.05 49.45
CA MET A 415 -28.01 48.62 48.08
C MET A 415 -26.92 47.54 48.03
N ARG A 416 -25.84 47.71 48.82
CA ARG A 416 -24.76 46.72 48.98
C ARG A 416 -25.25 45.42 49.60
N ASP A 417 -26.07 45.51 50.65
CA ASP A 417 -26.61 44.33 51.35
C ASP A 417 -27.64 43.58 50.48
N ARG A 418 -28.30 44.24 49.51
CA ARG A 418 -29.23 43.59 48.56
C ARG A 418 -28.56 42.71 47.50
N PHE A 419 -27.30 43.00 47.16
CA PHE A 419 -26.52 42.16 46.24
C PHE A 419 -25.82 41.01 46.97
N ALA A 420 -25.67 41.09 48.30
CA ALA A 420 -25.04 40.04 49.10
C ALA A 420 -26.01 38.92 49.52
N ASP A 421 -27.31 39.22 49.65
CA ASP A 421 -28.33 38.28 50.19
C ASP A 421 -29.36 37.83 49.13
N GLN A 422 -28.93 37.46 47.93
CA GLN A 422 -29.78 36.72 46.99
C GLN A 422 -29.48 35.21 47.13
N PRO A 423 -30.17 34.46 48.00
CA PRO A 423 -30.03 33.01 48.02
C PRO A 423 -30.63 32.46 46.74
N VAL A 424 -29.80 31.84 45.90
CA VAL A 424 -30.27 30.96 44.83
C VAL A 424 -31.09 29.86 45.50
N LYS A 425 -32.41 29.86 45.29
CA LYS A 425 -33.28 28.76 45.69
C LYS A 425 -32.90 27.54 44.87
N ILE A 426 -32.22 26.59 45.48
CA ILE A 426 -32.08 25.23 44.96
C ILE A 426 -33.33 24.47 45.43
N ASP A 427 -34.16 24.02 44.49
CA ASP A 427 -35.29 23.14 44.79
C ASP A 427 -34.77 21.84 45.42
N PRO A 428 -35.30 21.38 46.57
CA PRO A 428 -34.86 20.16 47.24
C PRO A 428 -35.43 18.89 46.59
N GLY A 429 -35.41 18.84 45.26
CA GLY A 429 -35.94 17.74 44.45
C GLY A 429 -34.95 17.10 43.48
N ASP A 430 -33.76 17.68 43.28
CA ASP A 430 -32.79 17.12 42.32
C ASP A 430 -31.60 16.51 43.05
N SER A 431 -31.86 15.37 43.70
CA SER A 431 -30.79 14.46 44.08
C SER A 431 -30.10 14.00 42.81
N THR A 432 -28.83 14.33 42.66
CA THR A 432 -27.93 13.79 41.65
C THR A 432 -27.99 12.26 41.76
N ARG A 433 -28.77 11.64 40.88
CA ARG A 433 -28.89 10.18 40.83
C ARG A 433 -27.56 9.67 40.31
N VAL A 434 -26.82 8.96 41.14
CA VAL A 434 -25.63 8.21 40.70
C VAL A 434 -26.14 7.18 39.71
N LEU A 435 -25.84 7.39 38.42
CA LEU A 435 -26.18 6.46 37.35
C LEU A 435 -25.45 5.14 37.59
N SER A 436 -26.17 4.04 37.44
CA SER A 436 -25.58 2.71 37.50
C SER A 436 -24.69 2.46 36.26
N PRO A 437 -23.69 1.56 36.33
CA PRO A 437 -22.79 1.27 35.21
C PRO A 437 -23.49 0.95 33.88
N ASP A 438 -24.70 0.40 33.93
CA ASP A 438 -25.50 0.04 32.75
C ASP A 438 -26.12 1.25 32.05
N GLU A 439 -26.39 2.36 32.77
CA GLU A 439 -26.95 3.59 32.20
C GLU A 439 -25.88 4.45 31.52
N VAL A 440 -24.60 4.32 31.92
CA VAL A 440 -23.46 5.04 31.32
C VAL A 440 -23.07 4.43 29.97
N LEU A 441 -23.24 3.12 29.80
CA LEU A 441 -22.97 2.41 28.54
C LEU A 441 -23.96 2.76 27.42
N ALA A 442 -25.16 3.26 27.76
CA ALA A 442 -26.18 3.63 26.78
C ALA A 442 -25.92 4.98 26.06
N PHE A 443 -24.97 5.79 26.56
CA PHE A 443 -24.71 7.15 26.03
C PHE A 443 -23.44 7.27 25.16
N GLN A 444 -22.67 6.21 24.95
CA GLN A 444 -21.48 6.27 24.08
C GLN A 444 -21.85 5.99 22.61
N VAL A 445 -22.08 7.05 21.85
CA VAL A 445 -21.86 7.07 20.39
C VAL A 445 -20.39 7.44 20.16
N PRO A 446 -19.62 6.71 19.34
CA PRO A 446 -18.24 7.08 19.03
C PRO A 446 -18.20 8.19 17.97
N THR A 447 -17.82 9.39 18.38
CA THR A 447 -17.23 10.40 17.48
C THR A 447 -15.71 10.35 17.64
N SER A 448 -15.01 9.95 16.57
CA SER A 448 -13.58 10.22 16.41
C SER A 448 -13.41 11.10 15.17
N PRO A 449 -12.72 12.25 15.27
CA PRO A 449 -12.22 12.99 14.11
C PRO A 449 -10.76 12.61 13.86
N ALA A 450 -10.44 12.23 12.62
CA ALA A 450 -9.07 12.24 12.11
C ALA A 450 -9.05 12.99 10.78
N THR A 451 -8.44 14.16 10.79
CA THR A 451 -8.17 15.02 9.63
C THR A 451 -7.00 14.45 8.81
N PRO A 452 -7.07 14.42 7.46
CA PRO A 452 -5.89 14.37 6.60
C PRO A 452 -5.49 15.79 6.16
N SER A 453 -4.19 16.06 6.17
CA SER A 453 -3.54 17.26 5.66
C SER A 453 -3.69 17.43 4.15
N GLU A 454 -3.94 18.65 3.68
CA GLU A 454 -3.87 19.07 2.28
C GLU A 454 -2.45 19.01 1.70
N LYS A 455 -2.33 18.62 0.42
CA LYS A 455 -1.64 19.39 -0.65
C LYS A 455 -1.88 18.84 -2.07
N GLU A 456 -2.22 19.79 -2.94
CA GLU A 456 -2.00 19.92 -4.40
C GLU A 456 -2.73 19.03 -5.43
N ASP A 457 -3.65 19.70 -6.14
CA ASP A 457 -3.87 19.72 -7.59
C ASP A 457 -3.71 18.42 -8.40
N ASP A 458 -4.84 17.86 -8.88
CA ASP A 458 -5.10 17.81 -10.33
C ASP A 458 -6.56 17.45 -10.64
N LYS A 459 -7.13 18.12 -11.64
CA LYS A 459 -8.45 17.82 -12.22
C LYS A 459 -8.40 16.50 -12.98
N VAL A 460 -9.19 15.50 -12.58
CA VAL A 460 -9.64 14.43 -13.48
C VAL A 460 -11.09 14.04 -13.17
N ASP A 461 -11.97 14.28 -14.13
CA ASP A 461 -13.34 13.77 -14.17
C ASP A 461 -13.37 12.26 -13.97
N THR A 462 -14.06 11.78 -12.93
CA THR A 462 -14.57 10.40 -12.90
C THR A 462 -15.95 10.36 -12.25
N LYS A 463 -16.96 10.11 -13.10
CA LYS A 463 -18.25 9.53 -12.69
C LYS A 463 -17.97 8.27 -11.86
N VAL A 464 -18.37 8.27 -10.60
CA VAL A 464 -18.42 7.06 -9.77
C VAL A 464 -19.88 6.64 -9.67
N ASP A 465 -20.25 5.64 -10.47
CA ASP A 465 -21.42 4.82 -10.25
C ASP A 465 -21.24 4.05 -8.93
N SER A 466 -21.87 4.52 -7.85
CA SER A 466 -21.95 3.79 -6.58
C SER A 466 -23.00 2.68 -6.67
N LYS A 467 -22.67 1.59 -7.38
CA LYS A 467 -23.37 0.30 -7.20
C LYS A 467 -22.66 -0.53 -6.13
N THR A 468 -22.85 -0.17 -4.86
CA THR A 468 -22.78 -1.16 -3.78
C THR A 468 -24.15 -1.84 -3.68
N THR A 469 -24.50 -2.60 -4.72
CA THR A 469 -25.46 -3.70 -4.55
C THR A 469 -24.69 -4.81 -3.87
N SER A 470 -25.01 -5.09 -2.61
CA SER A 470 -24.66 -6.36 -2.00
C SER A 470 -25.28 -7.46 -2.86
N GLN A 471 -24.48 -8.04 -3.74
CA GLN A 471 -24.86 -9.31 -4.34
C GLN A 471 -24.88 -10.32 -3.19
N VAL A 472 -26.09 -10.81 -2.92
CA VAL A 472 -26.35 -12.00 -2.12
C VAL A 472 -25.62 -13.16 -2.81
N SER A 473 -24.36 -13.35 -2.46
CA SER A 473 -23.58 -14.52 -2.86
C SER A 473 -23.73 -15.58 -1.78
N ASP A 474 -24.27 -16.73 -2.22
CA ASP A 474 -24.38 -18.02 -1.56
C ASP A 474 -23.70 -18.16 -0.18
N ARG A 475 -24.56 -18.29 0.84
CA ARG A 475 -24.19 -18.63 2.22
C ARG A 475 -23.68 -20.06 2.29
N MET A 476 -22.36 -20.23 2.19
CA MET A 476 -21.70 -21.44 2.71
C MET A 476 -21.56 -21.29 4.23
N PHE A 477 -22.21 -22.19 4.97
CA PHE A 477 -22.11 -22.47 6.42
C PHE A 477 -23.26 -21.99 7.34
N SER A 478 -23.97 -23.03 7.82
CA SER A 478 -24.83 -23.14 9.02
C SER A 478 -26.24 -22.51 8.98
N GLY A 479 -27.17 -23.19 8.29
CA GLY A 479 -28.62 -23.12 8.56
C GLY A 479 -29.03 -23.87 9.84
N SER A 480 -28.28 -23.71 10.94
CA SER A 480 -28.73 -24.18 12.24
C SER A 480 -29.71 -23.15 12.82
N GLU A 481 -30.81 -23.62 13.39
CA GLU A 481 -31.86 -22.77 13.98
C GLU A 481 -31.29 -21.82 15.03
N GLU A 482 -30.22 -22.23 15.71
CA GLU A 482 -29.51 -21.46 16.73
C GLU A 482 -28.62 -20.35 16.14
N ALA A 483 -28.01 -20.56 14.97
CA ALA A 483 -27.28 -19.53 14.24
C ALA A 483 -28.24 -18.48 13.68
N GLU A 484 -29.40 -18.89 13.17
CA GLU A 484 -30.45 -17.97 12.73
C GLU A 484 -31.01 -17.14 13.89
N ARG A 485 -31.21 -17.77 15.06
CA ARG A 485 -31.69 -17.08 16.27
C ARG A 485 -30.69 -16.04 16.76
N ARG A 486 -29.37 -16.32 16.70
CA ARG A 486 -28.32 -15.33 17.02
C ARG A 486 -28.19 -14.24 15.95
N SER A 487 -28.37 -14.55 14.68
CA SER A 487 -28.39 -13.56 13.58
C SER A 487 -29.52 -12.55 13.77
N ARG A 488 -30.74 -12.99 14.08
CA ARG A 488 -31.88 -12.08 14.32
C ARG A 488 -31.68 -11.18 15.54
N LEU A 489 -30.87 -11.61 16.52
CA LEU A 489 -30.52 -10.80 17.69
C LEU A 489 -29.40 -9.78 17.41
N LEU A 490 -28.63 -9.98 16.33
CA LEU A 490 -27.49 -9.15 15.93
C LEU A 490 -27.77 -8.33 14.66
N GLU A 491 -28.92 -8.52 14.01
CA GLU A 491 -29.41 -7.65 12.95
C GLU A 491 -29.65 -6.26 13.54
N GLY A 492 -28.84 -5.30 13.11
CA GLY A 492 -29.04 -3.89 13.42
C GLY A 492 -30.42 -3.41 12.95
N PRO A 493 -30.82 -2.16 13.27
CA PRO A 493 -32.11 -1.63 12.86
C PRO A 493 -32.30 -1.86 11.35
N GLY A 494 -33.36 -2.59 10.98
CA GLY A 494 -33.61 -3.02 9.61
C GLY A 494 -33.63 -1.85 8.62
N GLU A 495 -33.55 -2.15 7.32
CA GLU A 495 -33.49 -1.13 6.27
C GLU A 495 -34.60 -0.07 6.39
N GLU A 496 -35.79 -0.46 6.84
CA GLU A 496 -36.91 0.44 7.10
C GLU A 496 -36.64 1.42 8.26
N ALA A 497 -36.03 0.96 9.35
CA ALA A 497 -35.66 1.80 10.49
C ALA A 497 -34.49 2.75 10.15
N GLN A 498 -33.59 2.36 9.24
CA GLN A 498 -32.53 3.23 8.75
C GLN A 498 -33.09 4.30 7.78
N ARG A 499 -34.02 3.91 6.90
CA ARG A 499 -34.76 4.85 6.04
C ARG A 499 -35.49 5.90 6.86
N LEU A 500 -36.25 5.49 7.88
CA LEU A 500 -36.98 6.43 8.75
C LEU A 500 -36.04 7.37 9.53
N ARG A 501 -34.86 6.90 9.94
CA ARG A 501 -33.86 7.78 10.59
C ARG A 501 -33.28 8.80 9.62
N ASN A 502 -32.87 8.36 8.44
CA ASN A 502 -32.32 9.24 7.41
C ASN A 502 -33.35 10.28 6.98
N GLU A 503 -34.62 9.87 6.90
CA GLU A 503 -35.74 10.74 6.62
C GLU A 503 -35.96 11.78 7.73
N ALA A 504 -36.01 11.35 8.99
CA ALA A 504 -36.18 12.27 10.11
C ALA A 504 -35.01 13.28 10.22
N GLN A 505 -33.79 12.84 9.91
CA GLN A 505 -32.60 13.71 9.89
C GLN A 505 -32.65 14.73 8.75
N THR A 506 -33.04 14.32 7.55
CA THR A 506 -33.13 15.21 6.38
C THR A 506 -34.23 16.25 6.56
N LEU A 507 -35.41 15.87 7.02
CA LEU A 507 -36.50 16.81 7.30
C LEU A 507 -36.13 17.78 8.44
N ARG A 508 -35.38 17.33 9.45
CA ARG A 508 -34.87 18.21 10.53
C ARG A 508 -33.85 19.22 10.01
N ALA A 509 -32.91 18.80 9.17
CA ALA A 509 -31.91 19.68 8.57
C ALA A 509 -32.58 20.73 7.65
N LEU A 510 -33.63 20.34 6.92
CA LEU A 510 -34.44 21.26 6.12
C LEU A 510 -35.12 22.32 7.02
N ARG A 511 -35.70 21.89 8.16
CA ARG A 511 -36.33 22.79 9.12
C ARG A 511 -35.36 23.80 9.75
N LEU A 512 -34.12 23.40 9.95
CA LEU A 512 -33.06 24.26 10.48
C LEU A 512 -32.43 25.17 9.41
N GLY A 513 -32.81 25.01 8.14
CA GLY A 513 -32.26 25.78 7.01
C GLY A 513 -30.83 25.36 6.62
N GLU A 514 -30.37 24.19 7.05
CA GLU A 514 -29.01 23.69 6.79
C GLU A 514 -28.87 23.10 5.38
N ILE A 515 -29.99 22.70 4.75
CA ILE A 515 -30.04 22.12 3.41
C ILE A 515 -31.17 22.77 2.58
N SER A 516 -30.97 22.84 1.27
CA SER A 516 -32.01 23.32 0.34
C SER A 516 -33.06 22.24 0.03
N GLU A 517 -34.22 22.67 -0.45
CA GLU A 517 -35.34 21.81 -0.86
C GLU A 517 -34.90 20.73 -1.86
N ASP A 518 -34.16 21.12 -2.90
CA ASP A 518 -33.66 20.21 -3.94
C ASP A 518 -32.78 19.10 -3.36
N VAL A 519 -31.91 19.45 -2.39
CA VAL A 519 -31.00 18.52 -1.73
C VAL A 519 -31.74 17.59 -0.77
N ALA A 520 -32.83 18.06 -0.14
CA ALA A 520 -33.68 17.23 0.70
C ALA A 520 -34.44 16.19 -0.13
N ILE A 521 -34.99 16.59 -1.28
CA ILE A 521 -35.70 15.69 -2.21
C ILE A 521 -34.75 14.61 -2.75
N GLU A 522 -33.53 14.99 -3.13
CA GLU A 522 -32.52 14.05 -3.61
C GLU A 522 -32.11 13.03 -2.53
N ARG A 523 -31.88 13.46 -1.29
CA ARG A 523 -31.51 12.56 -0.18
C ARG A 523 -32.61 11.59 0.23
N LEU A 524 -33.88 11.94 -0.03
CA LEU A 524 -35.05 11.11 0.26
C LEU A 524 -35.41 10.15 -0.89
N GLY A 525 -34.63 10.15 -1.97
CA GLY A 525 -34.80 9.21 -3.09
C GLY A 525 -35.47 9.78 -4.33
N GLY A 526 -35.86 11.05 -4.34
CA GLY A 526 -36.35 11.76 -5.53
C GLY A 526 -37.74 11.38 -6.05
N ASP A 527 -38.43 10.46 -5.36
CA ASP A 527 -39.78 10.01 -5.71
C ASP A 527 -40.85 11.08 -5.39
N ASP A 528 -42.05 10.96 -6.00
CA ASP A 528 -43.15 11.91 -5.77
C ASP A 528 -43.60 11.95 -4.30
N ASP A 529 -43.43 10.87 -3.55
CA ASP A 529 -43.70 10.80 -2.11
C ASP A 529 -42.68 11.61 -1.30
N ALA A 530 -41.40 11.62 -1.71
CA ALA A 530 -40.36 12.44 -1.08
C ALA A 530 -40.65 13.95 -1.27
N ARG A 531 -41.13 14.33 -2.45
CA ARG A 531 -41.53 15.71 -2.74
C ARG A 531 -42.72 16.16 -1.89
N ALA A 532 -43.73 15.30 -1.74
CA ALA A 532 -44.90 15.60 -0.92
C ALA A 532 -44.52 15.84 0.55
N ARG A 533 -43.62 15.03 1.11
CA ARG A 533 -43.17 15.14 2.51
C ARG A 533 -42.30 16.37 2.77
N VAL A 534 -41.43 16.72 1.81
CA VAL A 534 -40.64 17.96 1.86
C VAL A 534 -41.55 19.19 1.80
N GLN A 535 -42.54 19.18 0.91
CA GLN A 535 -43.53 20.26 0.82
C GLN A 535 -44.35 20.41 2.11
N GLU A 536 -44.78 19.29 2.71
CA GLU A 536 -45.53 19.31 3.97
C GLU A 536 -44.72 19.94 5.12
N GLU A 537 -43.41 19.67 5.20
CA GLU A 537 -42.56 20.30 6.20
C GLU A 537 -42.28 21.79 5.92
N LEU A 538 -42.17 22.19 4.65
CA LEU A 538 -42.08 23.61 4.28
C LEU A 538 -43.34 24.37 4.66
N ASP A 539 -44.52 23.79 4.40
CA ASP A 539 -45.81 24.38 4.79
C ASP A 539 -45.91 24.53 6.33
N ARG A 540 -45.41 23.54 7.10
CA ARG A 540 -45.33 23.65 8.58
C ARG A 540 -44.41 24.75 9.05
N ILE A 541 -43.27 24.96 8.38
CA ILE A 541 -42.33 26.04 8.69
C ILE A 541 -42.99 27.40 8.43
N GLU A 542 -43.68 27.56 7.31
CA GLU A 542 -44.40 28.79 6.98
C GLU A 542 -45.53 29.09 7.97
N ASP A 543 -46.30 28.08 8.38
CA ASP A 543 -47.37 28.22 9.36
C ASP A 543 -46.83 28.53 10.76
N GLY A 544 -45.69 27.97 11.14
CA GLY A 544 -44.97 28.32 12.36
C GLY A 544 -44.51 29.78 12.37
N ARG A 545 -43.98 30.25 11.24
CA ARG A 545 -43.49 31.63 11.07
C ARG A 545 -44.60 32.69 10.98
N LYS A 546 -45.85 32.29 10.75
CA LYS A 546 -47.03 33.18 10.81
C LYS A 546 -47.64 33.28 12.22
N LYS A 547 -47.25 32.39 13.15
CA LYS A 547 -47.74 32.36 14.53
C LYS A 547 -46.81 33.05 15.54
N GLU A 548 -45.54 33.26 15.19
CA GLU A 548 -44.64 34.23 15.82
C GLU A 548 -44.83 35.63 15.24
#